data_AF-A0A7J2YYN1-F1
#
_entry.id   AF-A0A7J2YYN1-F1
#
_cell.length_a   1.000
_cell.length_b   1.000
_cell.length_c   1.000
_cell.angle_alpha   90.00
_cell.angle_beta   90.00
_cell.angle_gamma   90.00
#
_symmetry.space_group_name_H-M   'P 1'
#
loop_
_entity.id
_entity.type
_entity.pdbx_description
1 polymer ?
#
loop_
_entity_poly.entity_id
_entity_poly.type
_entity_poly.pdbx_seq_one_letter_code
_entity_poly.pdbx_strand_id
1 'polypeptide(L)' 'MRSKKIKISVSLDAGLVDWIDKKVDDFTFQNRSDGLEKAIYKLKTEYDNNSKSNNNTIH' A
#
# COMPACT_ATOMS: atom_id res chain seq x y z
N MET A 1 -13.23 6.28 -16.69
CA MET A 1 -13.87 5.07 -16.10
C MET A 1 -13.34 4.90 -14.69
N ARG A 2 -14.20 4.76 -13.67
CA ARG A 2 -13.76 4.47 -12.29
C ARG A 2 -13.24 3.03 -12.28
N SER A 3 -12.01 2.81 -11.83
CA SER A 3 -11.42 1.47 -11.71
C SER A 3 -12.29 0.60 -10.79
N LYS A 4 -12.50 -0.66 -11.18
CA LYS A 4 -13.30 -1.62 -10.40
C LYS A 4 -12.59 -1.90 -9.08
N LYS A 5 -13.24 -1.59 -7.95
CA LYS A 5 -12.74 -1.93 -6.61
C LYS A 5 -13.22 -3.31 -6.18
N ILE A 6 -12.36 -4.09 -5.53
CA ILE A 6 -12.64 -5.44 -5.01
C ILE A 6 -12.56 -5.39 -3.49
N LYS A 7 -13.56 -5.92 -2.78
CA LYS A 7 -13.56 -6.03 -1.32
C LYS A 7 -12.85 -7.32 -0.92
N ILE A 8 -11.93 -7.21 0.03
CA ILE A 8 -11.20 -8.35 0.62
C ILE A 8 -11.36 -8.33 2.14
N SER A 9 -11.13 -9.48 2.77
CA SER A 9 -10.95 -9.61 4.22
C SER A 9 -9.51 -10.02 4.49
N VAL A 10 -8.87 -9.40 5.48
CA VAL A 10 -7.46 -9.66 5.82
C VAL A 10 -7.32 -9.73 7.34
N SER A 11 -6.36 -10.54 7.80
CA SER A 11 -5.90 -10.55 9.19
C SER A 11 -4.57 -9.80 9.26
N LEU A 12 -4.44 -8.86 10.18
CA LEU A 12 -3.27 -7.99 10.36
C LEU A 12 -2.90 -7.92 11.83
N ASP A 13 -1.65 -7.57 12.12
CA ASP A 13 -1.20 -7.26 13.47
C ASP A 13 -2.05 -6.10 14.06
N ALA A 14 -2.42 -6.23 15.34
CA ALA A 14 -3.28 -5.25 15.99
C ALA A 14 -2.62 -3.87 16.08
N GLY A 15 -1.32 -3.80 16.39
CA GLY A 15 -0.59 -2.54 16.48
C GLY A 15 -0.49 -1.84 15.13
N LEU A 16 -0.40 -2.59 14.04
CA LEU A 16 -0.46 -2.03 12.69
C LEU A 16 -1.84 -1.42 12.39
N VAL A 17 -2.93 -2.08 12.79
CA VAL A 17 -4.28 -1.54 12.63
C VAL A 17 -4.45 -0.26 13.43
N ASP A 18 -4.01 -0.24 14.68
CA ASP A 18 -4.05 0.95 15.54
C ASP A 18 -3.25 2.12 14.95
N TRP A 19 -2.12 1.84 14.31
CA TRP A 19 -1.34 2.86 13.62
C TRP A 19 -2.10 3.43 12.41
N ILE A 20 -2.76 2.58 11.61
CA ILE A 20 -3.57 3.03 10.48
C ILE A 20 -4.74 3.90 10.97
N ASP A 21 -5.37 3.53 12.08
CA ASP A 21 -6.49 4.29 12.65
C ASP A 21 -6.07 5.70 13.04
N LYS A 22 -4.92 5.85 13.71
CA LYS A 22 -4.34 7.18 14.00
C LYS A 22 -4.11 8.02 12.75
N LYS A 23 -3.80 7.37 11.61
CA LYS A 23 -3.63 8.02 10.30
C LYS A 23 -4.94 8.36 9.58
N VAL A 24 -6.03 7.73 9.98
CA VAL A 24 -7.37 8.16 9.57
C VAL A 24 -7.80 9.34 10.42
N ASP A 25 -7.54 9.29 11.74
CA ASP A 25 -7.89 10.36 12.68
C ASP A 25 -7.15 11.68 12.41
N ASP A 26 -5.88 11.61 11.98
CA ASP A 26 -5.09 12.78 11.57
C ASP A 26 -5.38 13.26 10.13
N PHE A 27 -6.39 12.68 9.47
CA PHE A 27 -6.81 12.96 8.09
C PHE A 27 -5.74 12.68 7.01
N THR A 28 -4.68 11.93 7.32
CA THR A 28 -3.72 11.45 6.30
C THR A 28 -4.40 10.49 5.30
N PHE A 29 -5.29 9.63 5.80
CA PHE A 29 -6.07 8.69 4.99
C PHE A 29 -7.56 8.94 5.11
N GLN A 30 -8.29 8.74 4.01
CA GLN A 30 -9.75 8.89 4.04
C GLN A 30 -10.44 7.77 4.84
N ASN A 31 -9.82 6.59 4.91
CA ASN A 31 -10.25 5.41 5.65
C ASN A 31 -9.12 4.36 5.61
N ARG A 32 -9.28 3.26 6.35
CA ARG A 32 -8.30 2.15 6.37
C ARG A 32 -7.99 1.59 4.97
N SER A 33 -9.00 1.45 4.12
CA SER A 33 -8.82 0.91 2.77
C SER A 33 -7.98 1.84 1.88
N ASP A 34 -8.17 3.16 1.99
CA ASP A 34 -7.34 4.17 1.30
C ASP A 34 -5.87 4.09 1.77
N GLY A 35 -5.63 3.97 3.08
CA GLY A 35 -4.29 3.81 3.64
C GLY A 35 -3.59 2.55 3.14
N LEU A 36 -4.29 1.41 3.15
CA LEU A 36 -3.77 0.14 2.63
C LEU A 36 -3.54 0.19 1.11
N GLU A 37 -4.45 0.79 0.34
CA GLU A 37 -4.32 0.92 -1.12
C GLU A 37 -3.06 1.74 -1.48
N LYS A 38 -2.82 2.86 -0.79
CA LYS A 38 -1.61 3.70 -0.97
C LYS A 38 -0.33 2.96 -0.58
N ALA A 39 -0.34 2.23 0.53
CA ALA A 39 0.81 1.45 0.99
C ALA A 39 1.20 0.35 -0.01
N ILE A 40 0.21 -0.40 -0.51
CA ILE A 40 0.41 -1.44 -1.52
C ILE A 40 0.93 -0.83 -2.83
N TYR A 41 0.39 0.32 -3.24
CA TYR A 41 0.84 1.00 -4.46
C TYR A 41 2.31 1.42 -4.35
N LYS A 42 2.69 2.01 -3.21
CA LYS A 42 4.08 2.38 -2.93
C LYS A 42 5.00 1.17 -2.98
N LEU A 43 4.64 0.08 -2.30
CA LEU A 43 5.41 -1.16 -2.29
C LEU A 43 5.58 -1.74 -3.70
N LYS A 44 4.51 -1.75 -4.51
CA LYS A 44 4.56 -2.19 -5.92
C LYS A 44 5.53 -1.35 -6.74
N THR A 45 5.47 -0.03 -6.61
CA THR A 45 6.36 0.88 -7.35
C THR A 45 7.83 0.68 -6.96
N GLU A 46 8.11 0.53 -5.66
CA GLU A 46 9.47 0.26 -5.16
C GLU A 46 10.00 -1.08 -5.69
N TYR A 47 9.15 -2.12 -5.68
CA TYR A 47 9.49 -3.44 -6.20
C TYR A 47 9.76 -3.42 -7.71
N ASP A 48 8.89 -2.79 -8.50
CA ASP A 48 9.03 -2.68 -9.96
C ASP A 48 10.30 -1.89 -10.35
N ASN A 49 10.64 -0.85 -9.57
CA ASN A 49 11.85 -0.05 -9.80
C ASN A 49 13.13 -0.82 -9.44
N ASN A 50 13.12 -1.57 -8.34
CA ASN A 50 14.26 -2.41 -7.94
C ASN A 50 14.48 -3.54 -8.95
N SER A 51 13.40 -4.19 -9.42
CA SER A 51 13.48 -5.24 -10.45
C SER A 51 14.08 -4.75 -11.77
N LYS A 52 13.91 -3.46 -12.13
CA LYS A 52 14.53 -2.88 -13.34
C LYS A 52 16.01 -2.56 -13.13
N SER A 53 16.42 -2.22 -11.91
CA SER A 53 17.83 -1.91 -11.60
C SER A 53 18.74 -3.14 -11.64
N ASN A 54 18.23 -4.33 -11.31
CA ASN A 54 19.05 -5.55 -11.23
C ASN A 54 19.30 -6.24 -12.58
N ASN A 55 18.61 -5.82 -13.66
CA ASN A 55 18.79 -6.39 -15.00
C ASN A 55 19.80 -5.62 -15.87
N ASN A 56 20.39 -4.54 -15.36
CA ASN A 56 21.27 -3.66 -16.13
C ASN A 56 22.77 -3.80 -15.77
N THR A 57 23.16 -4.85 -15.04
CA THR A 57 24.55 -5.09 -14.60
C THR A 57 25.15 -6.37 -15.19
N ILE A 58 24.73 -6.75 -16.39
CA ILE A 58 25.39 -7.79 -17.19
C ILE A 58 25.59 -7.24 -18.60
N HIS A 59 26.64 -6.42 -18.77
CA HIS A 59 27.27 -6.16 -20.06
C HIS A 59 28.76 -5.94 -19.85
#